data_AF-A0A2E5V931-F1
#
_entry.id   AF-A0A2E5V931-F1
#
_cell.length_a   1.000
_cell.length_b   1.000
_cell.length_c   1.000
_cell.angle_alpha   90.00
_cell.angle_beta   90.00
_cell.angle_gamma   90.00
#
_symmetry.space_group_name_H-M   'P 1'
#
loop_
_entity.id
_entity.type
_entity.pdbx_description
1 polymer ?
#
loop_
_entity_poly.entity_id
_entity_poly.type
_entity_poly.pdbx_seq_one_letter_code
_entity_poly.pdbx_strand_id
1 'polypeptide(L)'
;MEVFERFVFNKGLLYPGAIKPDSILLKNKKMLLHERDGFNMNRIRKIAKLHPNSIWDPEKADYGSLVDSIMLGFTYVTIDGWIDVSKLKISHALCKNAITKFTLNKSIERIIERLDALKNEIQRPILIIGSEPGDIQQFFDIINPKLAKFYDWYIAPSSSNEILSNSYIKIKGWCKSSQGVII
;
A
#
# COMPACT_ATOMS: atom_id res chain seq x y z
N MET A 1 -3.17 6.43 -14.50
CA MET A 1 -2.48 6.26 -13.21
C MET A 1 -3.27 7.04 -12.18
N GLU A 2 -3.65 6.42 -11.09
CA GLU A 2 -4.33 7.05 -9.97
C GLU A 2 -3.30 7.68 -9.02
N VAL A 3 -3.67 8.77 -8.36
CA VAL A 3 -2.82 9.43 -7.35
C VAL A 3 -3.52 9.33 -6.00
N PHE A 4 -2.77 8.88 -5.00
CA PHE A 4 -3.23 8.74 -3.63
C PHE A 4 -2.40 9.68 -2.75
N GLU A 5 -3.04 10.37 -1.82
CA GLU A 5 -2.32 11.06 -0.75
C GLU A 5 -1.93 10.05 0.33
N ARG A 6 -0.66 10.05 0.73
CA ARG A 6 -0.12 9.09 1.67
C ARG A 6 -0.11 9.71 3.06
N PHE A 7 -0.74 9.04 4.02
CA PHE A 7 -0.75 9.44 5.42
C PHE A 7 -0.45 8.27 6.35
N VAL A 8 0.11 8.59 7.51
CA VAL A 8 0.16 7.73 8.69
C VAL A 8 -0.96 8.15 9.63
N PHE A 9 -1.86 7.22 9.94
CA PHE A 9 -2.91 7.41 10.91
C PHE A 9 -2.44 6.92 12.28
N ASN A 10 -2.30 7.86 13.21
CA ASN A 10 -1.76 7.64 14.54
C ASN A 10 -2.41 8.61 15.55
N LYS A 11 -2.82 8.09 16.69
CA LYS A 11 -3.56 8.74 17.78
C LYS A 11 -4.72 9.60 17.30
N GLY A 12 -5.47 9.10 16.30
CA GLY A 12 -6.62 9.80 15.75
C GLY A 12 -6.31 10.97 14.80
N LEU A 13 -5.04 11.13 14.39
CA LEU A 13 -4.58 12.17 13.47
C LEU A 13 -3.86 11.56 12.26
N LEU A 14 -3.89 12.27 11.14
CA LEU A 14 -3.22 11.91 9.89
C LEU A 14 -1.95 12.74 9.74
N TYR A 15 -0.83 12.05 9.58
CA TYR A 15 0.50 12.63 9.40
C TYR A 15 1.01 12.36 7.99
N PRO A 16 1.74 13.30 7.36
CA PRO A 16 2.21 14.57 7.92
C PRO A 16 1.11 15.63 8.09
N GLY A 17 1.36 16.65 8.92
CA GLY A 17 0.45 17.79 9.13
C GLY A 17 -0.53 17.66 10.30
N ALA A 18 -0.62 16.49 10.95
CA ALA A 18 -1.51 16.24 12.11
C ALA A 18 -2.98 16.60 11.84
N ILE A 19 -3.48 16.19 10.68
CA ILE A 19 -4.81 16.54 10.16
C ILE A 19 -5.86 15.61 10.76
N LYS A 20 -7.01 16.13 11.18
CA LYS A 20 -8.13 15.28 11.61
C LYS A 20 -8.74 14.53 10.41
N PRO A 21 -9.14 13.25 10.56
CA PRO A 21 -9.73 12.49 9.46
C PRO A 21 -11.00 13.11 8.86
N ASP A 22 -11.78 13.89 9.61
CA ASP A 22 -12.99 14.57 9.13
C ASP A 22 -12.72 15.97 8.54
N SER A 23 -11.45 16.34 8.37
CA SER A 23 -11.06 17.61 7.77
C SER A 23 -11.61 17.76 6.35
N ILE A 24 -12.15 18.95 6.04
CA ILE A 24 -12.65 19.29 4.70
C ILE A 24 -11.57 19.23 3.62
N LEU A 25 -10.29 19.39 4.02
CA LEU A 25 -9.13 19.28 3.13
C LEU A 25 -8.95 17.87 2.56
N LEU A 26 -9.57 16.86 3.17
CA LEU A 26 -9.47 15.45 2.77
C LEU A 26 -10.68 14.99 1.94
N LYS A 27 -11.68 15.86 1.76
CA LYS A 27 -12.92 15.50 1.06
C LYS A 27 -12.61 15.02 -0.37
N ASN A 28 -13.14 13.85 -0.72
CA ASN A 28 -12.98 13.18 -2.03
C ASN A 28 -11.55 12.80 -2.41
N LYS A 29 -10.57 12.89 -1.50
CA LYS A 29 -9.21 12.46 -1.78
C LYS A 29 -9.09 10.95 -1.67
N LYS A 30 -8.43 10.32 -2.65
CA LYS A 30 -7.97 8.94 -2.53
C LYS A 30 -6.71 8.93 -1.69
N MET A 31 -6.60 8.00 -0.75
CA MET A 31 -5.47 7.97 0.17
C MET A 31 -4.86 6.59 0.32
N LEU A 32 -3.58 6.54 0.65
CA LEU A 32 -2.95 5.39 1.29
C LEU A 32 -2.83 5.73 2.78
N LEU A 33 -3.53 4.99 3.62
CA LEU A 33 -3.61 5.22 5.06
C LEU A 33 -2.88 4.12 5.82
N HIS A 34 -1.70 4.44 6.34
CA HIS A 34 -0.92 3.56 7.20
C HIS A 34 -1.43 3.64 8.63
N GLU A 35 -2.15 2.63 9.10
CA GLU A 35 -2.65 2.61 10.47
C GLU A 35 -1.59 2.12 11.44
N ARG A 36 -1.42 2.84 12.56
CA ARG A 36 -0.45 2.52 13.63
C ARG A 36 -1.07 2.52 15.03
N ASP A 37 -2.39 2.69 15.13
CA ASP A 37 -3.13 2.65 16.40
C ASP A 37 -3.64 1.23 16.75
N GLY A 38 -3.32 0.22 15.92
CA GLY A 38 -3.73 -1.17 16.07
C GLY A 38 -5.13 -1.48 15.51
N PHE A 39 -5.58 -2.73 15.58
CA PHE A 39 -6.92 -3.03 15.09
C PHE A 39 -8.02 -2.50 16.02
N ASN A 40 -8.90 -1.64 15.52
CA ASN A 40 -10.11 -1.20 16.23
C ASN A 40 -11.28 -1.02 15.25
N MET A 41 -12.29 -1.88 15.37
CA MET A 41 -13.41 -1.94 14.42
C MET A 41 -14.21 -0.63 14.33
N ASN A 42 -14.46 0.04 15.46
CA ASN A 42 -15.22 1.31 15.46
C ASN A 42 -14.46 2.43 14.76
N ARG A 43 -13.14 2.48 14.97
CA ARG A 43 -12.26 3.43 14.29
C ARG A 43 -12.19 3.14 12.79
N ILE A 44 -11.95 1.89 12.41
CA ILE A 44 -11.91 1.45 11.00
C ILE A 44 -13.22 1.81 10.30
N ARG A 45 -14.37 1.51 10.92
CA ARG A 45 -15.70 1.90 10.41
C ARG A 45 -15.83 3.40 10.19
N LYS A 46 -15.39 4.21 11.16
CA LYS A 46 -15.43 5.68 11.05
C LYS A 46 -14.55 6.17 9.91
N ILE A 47 -13.32 5.66 9.80
CA ILE A 47 -12.39 6.06 8.73
C ILE A 47 -12.89 5.60 7.36
N ALA A 48 -13.35 4.36 7.22
CA ALA A 48 -13.89 3.84 5.97
C ALA A 48 -15.11 4.63 5.48
N LYS A 49 -15.98 5.08 6.39
CA LYS A 49 -17.10 5.96 6.04
C LYS A 49 -16.65 7.34 5.54
N LEU A 50 -15.60 7.91 6.13
CA LEU A 50 -15.06 9.21 5.72
C LEU A 50 -14.28 9.11 4.40
N HIS A 51 -13.54 8.01 4.22
CA HIS A 51 -12.53 7.85 3.18
C HIS A 51 -12.61 6.48 2.47
N PRO A 52 -13.77 6.11 1.89
CA PRO A 52 -14.01 4.77 1.36
C PRO A 52 -13.11 4.43 0.16
N ASN A 53 -12.70 5.43 -0.61
CA ASN A 53 -11.87 5.28 -1.82
C ASN A 53 -10.37 5.16 -1.54
N SER A 54 -10.01 4.74 -0.32
CA SER A 54 -8.61 4.67 0.15
C SER A 54 -8.09 3.24 0.17
N ILE A 55 -6.77 3.12 0.03
CA ILE A 55 -5.99 1.93 0.37
C ILE A 55 -5.74 1.97 1.88
N TRP A 56 -6.24 0.96 2.57
CA TRP A 56 -6.04 0.78 4.01
C TRP A 56 -4.84 -0.11 4.28
N ASP A 57 -3.86 0.39 5.02
CA ASP A 57 -2.66 -0.35 5.42
C ASP A 57 -2.62 -0.57 6.93
N PRO A 58 -3.33 -1.60 7.45
CA PRO A 58 -3.37 -1.88 8.87
C PRO A 58 -2.06 -2.49 9.36
N GLU A 59 -1.59 -2.04 10.51
CA GLU A 59 -0.48 -2.69 11.21
C GLU A 59 -0.94 -4.02 11.83
N LYS A 60 -0.18 -5.10 11.56
CA LYS A 60 -0.37 -6.42 12.17
C LYS A 60 -1.79 -7.01 12.03
N ALA A 61 -2.51 -6.68 10.95
CA ALA A 61 -3.82 -7.27 10.68
C ALA A 61 -3.73 -8.78 10.43
N ASP A 62 -4.66 -9.52 11.03
CA ASP A 62 -4.96 -10.89 10.63
C ASP A 62 -5.95 -10.92 9.45
N TYR A 63 -6.24 -12.12 8.94
CA TYR A 63 -7.15 -12.29 7.81
C TYR A 63 -8.57 -11.79 8.11
N GLY A 64 -9.07 -11.95 9.35
CA GLY A 64 -10.38 -11.45 9.75
C GLY A 64 -10.46 -9.94 9.67
N SER A 65 -9.44 -9.26 10.21
CA SER A 65 -9.29 -7.81 10.19
C SER A 65 -9.27 -7.22 8.76
N LEU A 66 -8.67 -7.94 7.82
CA LEU A 66 -8.62 -7.54 6.41
C LEU A 66 -10.00 -7.61 5.75
N VAL A 67 -10.72 -8.71 5.97
CA VAL A 67 -12.10 -8.89 5.46
C VAL A 67 -13.02 -7.83 6.05
N ASP A 68 -12.95 -7.61 7.37
CA ASP A 68 -13.73 -6.58 8.04
C ASP A 68 -13.49 -5.19 7.45
N SER A 69 -12.23 -4.86 7.17
CA SER A 69 -11.86 -3.57 6.60
C SER A 69 -12.50 -3.33 5.23
N ILE A 70 -12.56 -4.35 4.37
CA ILE A 70 -13.27 -4.28 3.08
C ILE A 70 -14.78 -4.18 3.29
N MET A 71 -15.36 -5.02 4.17
CA MET A 71 -16.81 -4.99 4.45
C MET A 71 -17.27 -3.66 5.04
N LEU A 72 -16.39 -2.97 5.77
CA LEU A 72 -16.65 -1.65 6.34
C LEU A 72 -16.51 -0.51 5.31
N GLY A 73 -16.03 -0.78 4.09
CA GLY A 73 -16.12 0.12 2.95
C GLY A 73 -14.79 0.62 2.40
N PHE A 74 -13.64 0.10 2.86
CA PHE A 74 -12.38 0.41 2.18
C PHE A 74 -12.34 -0.26 0.80
N THR A 75 -11.83 0.49 -0.20
CA THR A 75 -11.70 -0.03 -1.56
C THR A 75 -10.63 -1.10 -1.64
N TYR A 76 -9.48 -0.88 -1.00
CA TYR A 76 -8.37 -1.81 -0.96
C TYR A 76 -7.83 -1.97 0.45
N VAL A 77 -7.27 -3.14 0.74
CA VAL A 77 -6.49 -3.40 1.95
C VAL A 77 -5.13 -3.97 1.58
N THR A 78 -4.10 -3.64 2.33
CA THR A 78 -2.76 -4.19 2.09
C THR A 78 -2.50 -5.44 2.95
N ILE A 79 -1.60 -6.29 2.47
CA ILE A 79 -1.13 -7.49 3.17
C ILE A 79 0.39 -7.53 3.06
N ASP A 80 1.09 -7.73 4.18
CA ASP A 80 2.56 -7.86 4.14
C ASP A 80 2.99 -9.10 3.34
N GLY A 81 3.79 -8.90 2.28
CA GLY A 81 4.28 -9.96 1.41
C GLY A 81 5.29 -10.92 2.03
N TRP A 82 5.77 -10.63 3.24
CA TRP A 82 6.68 -11.50 4.00
C TRP A 82 5.99 -12.50 4.91
N ILE A 83 4.67 -12.44 5.08
CA ILE A 83 3.96 -13.47 5.85
C ILE A 83 4.01 -14.82 5.12
N ASP A 84 3.68 -15.89 5.84
CA ASP A 84 3.66 -17.24 5.29
C ASP A 84 2.80 -17.36 4.02
N VAL A 85 3.26 -18.16 3.05
CA VAL A 85 2.60 -18.30 1.74
C VAL A 85 1.17 -18.82 1.90
N SER A 86 0.92 -19.77 2.81
CA SER A 86 -0.43 -20.29 3.05
C SER A 86 -1.36 -19.19 3.57
N LYS A 87 -0.87 -18.31 4.46
CA LYS A 87 -1.62 -17.16 4.96
C LYS A 87 -1.89 -16.13 3.87
N LEU A 88 -0.90 -15.85 3.00
CA LEU A 88 -1.10 -14.99 1.84
C LEU A 88 -2.21 -15.54 0.92
N LYS A 89 -2.13 -16.82 0.55
CA LYS A 89 -3.14 -17.47 -0.30
C LYS A 89 -4.54 -17.33 0.28
N ILE A 90 -4.71 -17.63 1.58
CA ILE A 90 -5.99 -17.52 2.27
C ILE A 90 -6.50 -16.07 2.23
N SER A 91 -5.67 -15.10 2.60
CA SER A 91 -6.08 -13.70 2.62
C SER A 91 -6.46 -13.20 1.21
N HIS A 92 -5.71 -13.59 0.17
CA HIS A 92 -6.03 -13.26 -1.23
C HIS A 92 -7.27 -13.99 -1.75
N ALA A 93 -7.58 -15.18 -1.25
CA ALA A 93 -8.82 -15.88 -1.58
C ALA A 93 -10.05 -15.25 -0.93
N LEU A 94 -9.91 -14.76 0.31
CA LEU A 94 -11.00 -14.14 1.07
C LEU A 94 -11.23 -12.66 0.74
N CYS A 95 -10.19 -11.95 0.28
CA CYS A 95 -10.24 -10.52 0.04
C CYS A 95 -9.92 -10.18 -1.42
N LYS A 96 -10.95 -9.93 -2.24
CA LYS A 96 -10.83 -9.62 -3.68
C LYS A 96 -10.03 -8.34 -4.00
N ASN A 97 -9.93 -7.42 -3.04
CA ASN A 97 -9.22 -6.15 -3.21
C ASN A 97 -7.98 -6.06 -2.33
N ALA A 98 -7.28 -7.19 -2.18
CA ALA A 98 -6.03 -7.26 -1.44
C ALA A 98 -4.86 -6.79 -2.29
N ILE A 99 -3.98 -5.96 -1.71
CA ILE A 99 -2.73 -5.53 -2.33
C ILE A 99 -1.58 -6.09 -1.50
N THR A 100 -0.72 -6.92 -2.11
CA THR A 100 0.48 -7.39 -1.39
C THR A 100 1.48 -6.25 -1.31
N LYS A 101 1.97 -5.91 -0.12
CA LYS A 101 2.95 -4.84 0.08
C LYS A 101 4.35 -5.37 0.34
N PHE A 102 5.34 -4.65 -0.17
CA PHE A 102 6.75 -4.80 0.20
C PHE A 102 7.33 -3.42 0.48
N THR A 103 8.10 -3.31 1.57
CA THR A 103 8.93 -2.13 1.83
C THR A 103 10.34 -2.41 1.35
N LEU A 104 10.96 -1.46 0.67
CA LEU A 104 12.34 -1.50 0.19
C LEU A 104 13.31 -1.21 1.34
N ASN A 105 13.20 -1.96 2.43
CA ASN A 105 14.11 -1.94 3.59
C ASN A 105 14.91 -3.24 3.73
N LYS A 106 14.74 -4.13 2.75
CA LYS A 106 15.48 -5.37 2.55
C LYS A 106 16.12 -5.32 1.16
N SER A 107 17.02 -6.25 0.86
CA SER A 107 17.58 -6.38 -0.49
C SER A 107 16.48 -6.50 -1.55
N ILE A 108 16.61 -5.69 -2.61
CA ILE A 108 15.70 -5.64 -3.76
C ILE A 108 15.62 -7.03 -4.42
N GLU A 109 16.76 -7.72 -4.51
CA GLU A 109 16.87 -9.08 -5.07
C GLU A 109 15.98 -10.05 -4.31
N ARG A 110 16.00 -10.02 -2.96
CA ARG A 110 15.14 -10.88 -2.14
C ARG A 110 13.66 -10.59 -2.35
N ILE A 111 13.30 -9.33 -2.59
CA ILE A 111 11.91 -8.95 -2.91
C ILE A 111 11.52 -9.51 -4.27
N ILE A 112 12.41 -9.41 -5.28
CA ILE A 112 12.18 -9.96 -6.62
C ILE A 112 12.03 -11.48 -6.58
N GLU A 113 12.90 -12.19 -5.87
CA GLU A 113 12.80 -13.64 -5.66
C GLU A 113 11.46 -14.00 -5.00
N ARG A 114 11.07 -13.25 -3.96
CA ARG A 114 9.80 -13.47 -3.27
C ARG A 114 8.61 -13.22 -4.19
N LEU A 115 8.64 -12.18 -5.01
CA LEU A 115 7.61 -11.91 -6.00
C LEU A 115 7.49 -13.06 -7.00
N ASP A 116 8.60 -13.51 -7.60
CA ASP A 116 8.53 -14.61 -8.57
C ASP A 116 7.96 -15.91 -7.97
N ALA A 117 8.31 -16.21 -6.71
CA ALA A 117 7.74 -17.34 -5.97
C ALA A 117 6.24 -17.20 -5.68
N LEU A 118 5.73 -15.98 -5.54
CA LEU A 118 4.32 -15.71 -5.21
C LEU A 118 3.42 -15.51 -6.42
N LYS A 119 3.94 -15.34 -7.64
CA LYS A 119 3.17 -14.91 -8.83
C LYS A 119 1.88 -15.69 -9.13
N ASN A 120 1.83 -16.98 -8.78
CA ASN A 120 0.65 -17.82 -9.00
C ASN A 120 -0.24 -17.99 -7.75
N GLU A 121 0.14 -17.37 -6.64
CA GLU A 121 -0.42 -17.62 -5.31
C GLU A 121 -1.14 -16.39 -4.74
N ILE A 122 -0.87 -15.21 -5.29
CA ILE A 122 -1.43 -13.93 -4.85
C ILE A 122 -2.07 -13.19 -6.02
N GLN A 123 -2.92 -12.21 -5.70
CA GLN A 123 -3.45 -11.30 -6.69
C GLN A 123 -2.36 -10.38 -7.26
N ARG A 124 -2.62 -9.83 -8.45
CA ARG A 124 -1.68 -9.00 -9.21
C ARG A 124 -1.37 -7.62 -8.60
N PRO A 125 -2.25 -6.96 -7.82
CA PRO A 125 -1.89 -5.68 -7.21
C PRO A 125 -0.75 -5.83 -6.21
N ILE A 126 0.35 -5.13 -6.47
CA ILE A 126 1.53 -5.07 -5.59
C ILE A 126 1.80 -3.62 -5.22
N LEU A 127 1.98 -3.34 -3.93
CA LEU A 127 2.42 -2.04 -3.42
C LEU A 127 3.90 -2.11 -3.04
N ILE A 128 4.75 -1.31 -3.68
CA ILE A 128 6.14 -1.12 -3.28
C ILE A 128 6.27 0.20 -2.54
N ILE A 129 6.78 0.14 -1.30
CA ILE A 129 7.01 1.30 -0.44
C ILE A 129 8.52 1.57 -0.40
N GLY A 130 8.93 2.75 -0.86
CA GLY A 130 10.33 3.18 -0.79
C GLY A 130 10.71 3.59 0.63
N SER A 131 11.96 3.32 1.02
CA SER A 131 12.50 3.73 2.32
C SER A 131 13.39 4.96 2.17
N GLU A 132 14.17 4.99 1.10
CA GLU A 132 15.10 6.07 0.75
C GLU A 132 14.77 6.66 -0.63
N PRO A 133 15.19 7.90 -0.94
CA PRO A 133 14.95 8.50 -2.26
C PRO A 133 15.62 7.72 -3.38
N GLY A 134 14.85 7.33 -4.41
CA GLY A 134 15.37 6.61 -5.58
C GLY A 134 15.26 5.09 -5.49
N ASP A 135 14.86 4.54 -4.34
CA ASP A 135 14.67 3.10 -4.15
C ASP A 135 13.68 2.50 -5.17
N ILE A 136 12.60 3.23 -5.46
CA ILE A 136 11.57 2.72 -6.39
C ILE A 136 12.14 2.65 -7.81
N GLN A 137 12.93 3.65 -8.21
CA GLN A 137 13.64 3.62 -9.49
C GLN A 137 14.60 2.44 -9.56
N GLN A 138 15.45 2.27 -8.55
CA GLN A 138 16.42 1.16 -8.48
C GLN A 138 15.71 -0.21 -8.53
N PHE A 139 14.60 -0.38 -7.82
CA PHE A 139 13.79 -1.59 -7.87
C PHE A 139 13.35 -1.92 -9.29
N PHE A 140 12.87 -0.91 -10.03
CA PHE A 140 12.39 -1.10 -11.40
C PHE A 140 13.51 -1.24 -12.45
N ASP A 141 14.73 -0.79 -12.13
CA ASP A 141 15.90 -1.01 -12.98
C ASP A 141 16.40 -2.46 -12.89
N ILE A 142 16.21 -3.12 -11.73
CA ILE A 142 16.71 -4.47 -11.48
C ILE A 142 15.68 -5.55 -11.84
N ILE A 143 14.37 -5.29 -11.62
CA ILE A 143 13.34 -6.29 -11.87
C ILE A 143 13.26 -6.70 -13.34
N ASN A 144 13.19 -8.00 -13.60
CA ASN A 144 13.11 -8.49 -14.97
C ASN A 144 11.81 -8.04 -15.67
N PRO A 145 11.84 -7.72 -16.97
CA PRO A 145 10.68 -7.17 -17.67
C PRO A 145 9.44 -8.08 -17.68
N LYS A 146 9.60 -9.40 -17.59
CA LYS A 146 8.49 -10.35 -17.58
C LYS A 146 7.69 -10.23 -16.28
N LEU A 147 8.39 -10.22 -15.14
CA LEU A 147 7.79 -10.04 -13.81
C LEU A 147 7.24 -8.61 -13.66
N ALA A 148 7.97 -7.62 -14.17
CA ALA A 148 7.54 -6.22 -14.19
C ALA A 148 6.21 -6.01 -14.95
N LYS A 149 5.96 -6.76 -16.02
CA LYS A 149 4.70 -6.68 -16.79
C LYS A 149 3.57 -7.54 -16.20
N PHE A 150 3.88 -8.46 -15.29
CA PHE A 150 2.91 -9.38 -14.72
C PHE A 150 2.01 -8.72 -13.67
N TYR A 151 2.59 -7.86 -12.83
CA TYR A 151 1.90 -7.23 -11.70
C TYR A 151 1.29 -5.88 -12.04
N ASP A 152 0.27 -5.51 -11.25
CA ASP A 152 -0.36 -4.19 -11.25
C ASP A 152 0.27 -3.33 -10.15
N TRP A 153 1.20 -2.45 -10.54
CA TRP A 153 2.03 -1.73 -9.57
C TRP A 153 1.35 -0.53 -8.94
N TYR A 154 1.35 -0.52 -7.62
CA TYR A 154 1.16 0.65 -6.79
C TYR A 154 2.51 0.99 -6.16
N ILE A 155 2.83 2.27 -6.07
CA ILE A 155 4.08 2.71 -5.45
C ILE A 155 3.81 3.79 -4.43
N ALA A 156 4.62 3.77 -3.37
CA ALA A 156 4.66 4.78 -2.34
C ALA A 156 6.12 5.18 -2.14
N PRO A 157 6.64 6.11 -2.98
CA PRO A 157 8.00 6.62 -2.82
C PRO A 157 8.22 7.24 -1.44
N SER A 158 9.47 7.27 -1.01
CA SER A 158 9.90 7.94 0.22
C SER A 158 9.79 9.47 0.10
N SER A 159 10.05 10.01 -1.10
CA SER A 159 9.93 11.42 -1.46
C SER A 159 8.84 11.67 -2.50
N SER A 160 8.08 12.77 -2.31
CA SER A 160 6.97 13.16 -3.20
C SER A 160 7.40 13.51 -4.63
N ASN A 161 8.67 13.88 -4.79
CA ASN A 161 9.24 14.41 -6.02
C ASN A 161 10.05 13.36 -6.81
N GLU A 162 10.04 12.10 -6.37
CA GLU A 162 10.70 11.02 -7.10
C GLU A 162 10.08 10.87 -8.49
N ILE A 163 10.93 10.78 -9.52
CA ILE A 163 10.53 10.63 -10.92
C ILE A 163 11.00 9.26 -11.37
N LEU A 164 10.10 8.48 -11.97
CA LEU A 164 10.45 7.21 -12.61
C LEU A 164 10.75 7.44 -14.09
N SER A 165 11.93 7.03 -14.53
CA SER A 165 12.39 7.16 -15.92
C SER A 165 11.99 5.95 -16.79
N ASN A 166 11.54 4.86 -16.18
CA ASN A 166 11.23 3.62 -16.89
C ASN A 166 9.92 3.71 -17.70
N SER A 167 10.04 3.54 -19.02
CA SER A 167 8.94 3.68 -19.99
C SER A 167 8.09 2.42 -20.19
N TYR A 168 8.57 1.25 -19.75
CA TYR A 168 7.93 -0.04 -20.04
C TYR A 168 7.03 -0.56 -18.90
N ILE A 169 6.99 0.13 -17.75
CA ILE A 169 6.25 -0.29 -16.56
C ILE A 169 5.00 0.56 -16.40
N LYS A 170 3.85 -0.09 -16.22
CA LYS A 170 2.59 0.60 -16.01
C LYS A 170 2.30 0.73 -14.52
N ILE A 171 2.49 1.92 -13.99
CA ILE A 171 2.09 2.27 -12.62
C ILE A 171 0.57 2.54 -12.59
N LYS A 172 -0.15 1.75 -11.77
CA LYS A 172 -1.59 1.89 -11.55
C LYS A 172 -1.89 2.97 -10.53
N GLY A 173 -1.16 3.00 -9.41
CA GLY A 173 -1.34 3.97 -8.34
C GLY A 173 -0.03 4.57 -7.83
N TRP A 174 -0.03 5.88 -7.61
CA TRP A 174 1.09 6.61 -7.05
C TRP A 174 0.68 7.28 -5.74
N CYS A 175 1.27 6.84 -4.62
CA CYS A 175 0.96 7.31 -3.27
C CYS A 175 1.99 8.37 -2.83
N LYS A 176 1.62 9.65 -2.91
CA LYS A 176 2.52 10.78 -2.60
C LYS A 176 2.24 11.34 -1.21
N SER A 177 3.30 11.59 -0.46
CA SER A 177 3.22 12.49 0.71
C SER A 177 3.15 13.95 0.24
N SER A 178 2.40 14.80 0.92
CA SER A 178 2.38 16.25 0.67
C SER A 178 3.58 16.99 1.27
N GLN A 179 4.33 16.34 2.18
CA GLN A 179 5.57 16.85 2.77
C GLN A 179 6.68 15.81 2.58
N GLY A 180 7.86 16.27 2.14
CA GLY A 180 8.88 15.47 1.45
C GLY A 180 9.48 14.25 2.16
N VAL A 181 9.12 13.96 3.41
CA VAL A 181 9.52 12.73 4.14
C VAL A 181 8.39 12.32 5.07
N ILE A 182 8.00 11.04 5.04
CA ILE A 182 7.19 10.41 6.09
C ILE A 182 8.17 9.66 7.00
N ILE A 183 8.34 10.13 8.23
CA ILE A 183 9.13 9.47 9.28
C ILE A 183 8.32 8.28 9.83
#